data_AF-A0A969XSD1-F1
#
_entry.id   AF-A0A969XSD1-F1
#
_cell.length_a   1.000
_cell.length_b   1.000
_cell.length_c   1.000
_cell.angle_alpha   90.00
_cell.angle_beta   90.00
_cell.angle_gamma   90.00
#
_symmetry.space_group_name_H-M   'P 1'
#
loop_
_entity.id
_entity.type
_entity.pdbx_description
1 polymer ?
#
loop_
_entity_poly.entity_id
_entity_poly.type
_entity_poly.pdbx_seq_one_letter_code
_entity_poly.pdbx_strand_id
1 'polypeptide(L)'
;MDDARAGFETVRMDTGFKELEVVAYIGEFKIVGIAHFGVGQRASSRRPSDYIRAFSDSRLTLSKVRIYDKGHQDLLETAPFIILNLDKVDFLYARDDQDADAEPA
;
A
#
# COMPACT_ATOMS: atom_id res chain seq x y z
N MET A 1 -24.20 37.22 19.79
CA MET A 1 -24.61 36.03 19.02
C MET A 1 -23.56 35.78 17.96
N ASP A 2 -23.43 34.52 17.55
CA ASP A 2 -22.55 33.97 16.50
C ASP A 2 -21.20 33.37 16.94
N ASP A 3 -21.33 32.11 17.38
CA ASP A 3 -20.63 30.93 16.84
C ASP A 3 -19.10 30.88 16.87
N ALA A 4 -18.56 30.49 18.03
CA ALA A 4 -17.29 29.76 18.11
C ALA A 4 -17.50 28.30 17.66
N ARG A 5 -17.54 28.08 16.33
CA ARG A 5 -17.53 26.73 15.74
C ARG A 5 -16.11 26.16 15.70
N ALA A 6 -15.89 25.16 16.55
CA ALA A 6 -15.14 23.94 16.31
C ALA A 6 -13.90 24.03 15.39
N GLY A 7 -12.75 24.36 15.97
CA GLY A 7 -11.46 23.90 15.45
C GLY A 7 -11.18 22.51 16.01
N PHE A 8 -11.74 21.46 15.40
CA PHE A 8 -11.11 20.14 15.49
C PHE A 8 -9.82 20.23 14.66
N GLU A 9 -8.76 20.71 15.30
CA GLU A 9 -7.41 20.55 14.82
C GLU A 9 -7.20 19.03 14.75
N THR A 10 -7.26 18.51 13.53
CA THR A 10 -6.96 17.12 13.25
C THR A 10 -5.52 16.92 13.68
N VAL A 11 -5.37 16.33 14.86
CA VAL A 11 -4.10 15.81 15.34
C VAL A 11 -3.62 14.84 14.27
N ARG A 12 -2.78 15.32 13.35
CA ARG A 12 -1.91 14.47 12.54
C ARG A 12 -0.99 13.83 13.55
N MET A 13 -1.44 12.70 14.10
CA MET A 13 -0.53 11.80 14.77
C MET A 13 0.47 11.40 13.70
N ASP A 14 1.69 11.92 13.81
CA ASP A 14 2.87 11.44 13.10
C ASP A 14 3.20 10.05 13.67
N THR A 15 2.27 9.13 13.49
CA THR A 15 2.50 7.72 13.74
C THR A 15 3.48 7.29 12.67
N GLY A 16 4.72 6.97 13.07
CA GLY A 16 5.82 6.58 12.21
C GLY A 16 5.53 5.31 11.40
N PHE A 17 4.65 5.43 10.43
CA PHE A 17 4.30 4.43 9.45
C PHE A 17 4.57 5.03 8.07
N LYS A 18 5.22 4.24 7.22
CA LYS A 18 5.41 4.57 5.81
C LYS A 18 4.34 3.83 5.02
N GLU A 19 3.50 4.58 4.31
CA GLU A 19 2.56 4.04 3.34
C GLU A 19 3.28 3.83 2.01
N LEU A 20 3.10 2.65 1.42
CA LEU A 20 3.61 2.31 0.10
C LEU A 20 2.53 1.61 -0.71
N GLU A 21 2.42 1.94 -1.98
CA GLU A 21 1.55 1.19 -2.87
C GLU A 21 2.27 -0.06 -3.33
N VAL A 22 1.65 -1.19 -3.04
CA VAL A 22 2.15 -2.52 -3.34
C VAL A 22 1.39 -3.08 -4.53
N VAL A 23 2.15 -3.56 -5.52
CA VAL A 23 1.65 -4.31 -6.65
C VAL A 23 2.14 -5.74 -6.52
N ALA A 24 1.21 -6.69 -6.46
CA ALA A 24 1.50 -8.11 -6.37
C ALA A 24 0.81 -8.88 -7.49
N TYR A 25 1.50 -9.86 -8.06
CA TYR A 25 0.96 -10.79 -9.06
C TYR A 25 0.80 -12.17 -8.43
N ILE A 26 -0.39 -12.75 -8.58
CA ILE A 26 -0.74 -14.08 -8.10
C ILE A 26 -1.49 -14.79 -9.22
N GLY A 27 -0.82 -15.73 -9.91
CA GLY A 27 -1.38 -16.42 -11.06
C GLY A 27 -1.81 -15.43 -12.14
N GLU A 28 -3.12 -15.42 -12.42
CA GLU A 28 -3.78 -14.54 -13.41
C GLU A 28 -4.25 -13.20 -12.82
N PHE A 29 -3.97 -12.92 -11.55
CA PHE A 29 -4.43 -11.70 -10.90
C PHE A 29 -3.28 -10.71 -10.66
N LYS A 30 -3.58 -9.43 -10.86
CA LYS A 30 -2.77 -8.31 -10.39
C LYS A 30 -3.51 -7.60 -9.26
N ILE A 31 -2.90 -7.57 -8.09
CA ILE A 31 -3.46 -6.94 -6.89
C ILE A 31 -2.67 -5.67 -6.61
N VAL A 32 -3.37 -4.56 -6.45
CA VAL A 32 -2.79 -3.26 -6.10
C VAL A 32 -3.43 -2.76 -4.81
N GLY A 33 -2.64 -2.36 -3.83
CA GLY A 33 -3.17 -1.81 -2.57
C GLY A 33 -2.10 -1.14 -1.73
N ILE A 34 -2.50 -0.47 -0.66
CA ILE A 34 -1.60 0.28 0.22
C ILE A 34 -1.16 -0.58 1.40
N ALA A 35 0.14 -0.79 1.54
CA ALA A 35 0.76 -1.41 2.70
C ALA A 35 1.26 -0.33 3.68
N HIS A 36 1.09 -0.59 4.97
CA HIS A 36 1.55 0.30 6.04
C HIS A 36 2.71 -0.36 6.76
N PHE A 37 3.92 0.18 6.59
CA PHE A 37 5.13 -0.35 7.20
C PHE A 37 5.49 0.48 8.43
N GLY A 38 5.67 -0.19 9.58
CA GLY A 38 6.17 0.47 10.79
C GLY A 38 7.63 0.90 10.65
N VAL A 39 7.96 2.11 11.11
CA VAL A 39 9.33 2.68 11.05
C VAL A 39 10.26 2.07 12.13
N GLY A 40 9.81 1.01 12.82
CA GLY A 40 10.48 0.42 14.00
C GLY A 40 11.72 -0.43 13.72
N GLN A 41 11.94 -0.86 12.48
CA GLN A 41 13.16 -1.58 12.08
C GLN A 41 13.97 -0.67 11.17
N ARG A 42 15.27 -0.60 11.44
CA ARG A 42 16.26 0.31 10.86
C ARG A 42 16.44 0.07 9.36
N ALA A 43 15.45 0.40 8.54
CA ALA A 43 15.68 0.66 7.13
C ALA A 43 16.45 1.99 7.06
N SER A 44 17.77 1.90 7.18
CA SER A 44 18.68 3.04 6.96
C SER A 44 18.52 3.66 5.56
N SER A 45 17.79 2.99 4.67
CA SER A 45 17.47 3.40 3.32
C SER A 45 15.99 3.72 3.20
N ARG A 46 15.69 4.85 2.55
CA ARG A 46 14.34 5.37 2.34
C ARG A 46 13.63 4.78 1.11
N ARG A 47 14.21 3.76 0.45
CA ARG A 47 13.67 3.23 -0.80
C ARG A 47 12.49 2.28 -0.55
N PRO A 48 11.38 2.37 -1.31
CA PRO A 48 10.22 1.48 -1.18
C PRO A 48 10.54 -0.02 -1.17
N SER A 49 11.50 -0.45 -2.00
CA SER A 49 11.94 -1.84 -2.10
C SER A 49 12.56 -2.38 -0.80
N ASP A 50 13.19 -1.51 0.00
CA ASP A 50 13.86 -1.94 1.22
C ASP A 50 12.84 -2.29 2.32
N TYR A 51 11.66 -1.66 2.30
CA TYR A 51 10.56 -2.00 3.21
C TYR A 51 9.97 -3.37 2.92
N ILE A 52 9.82 -3.75 1.64
CA ILE A 52 9.43 -5.12 1.27
C ILE A 52 10.51 -6.11 1.69
N ARG A 53 11.79 -5.80 1.45
CA ARG A 53 12.88 -6.71 1.77
C ARG A 53 13.06 -6.92 3.27
N ALA A 54 12.82 -5.89 4.07
CA ALA A 54 12.88 -5.96 5.53
C ALA A 54 11.64 -6.63 6.15
N PHE A 55 10.58 -6.85 5.36
CA PHE A 55 9.37 -7.52 5.81
C PHE A 55 9.63 -9.02 5.98
N SER A 56 9.52 -9.52 7.21
CA SER A 56 9.84 -10.91 7.55
C SER A 56 8.62 -11.82 7.69
N ASP A 57 7.40 -11.27 7.63
CA ASP A 57 6.18 -12.06 7.78
C ASP A 57 5.75 -12.69 6.45
N SER A 58 5.08 -13.84 6.52
CA SER A 58 4.51 -14.51 5.33
C SER A 58 3.18 -13.91 4.87
N ARG A 59 2.65 -12.91 5.60
CA ARG A 59 1.35 -12.28 5.32
C ARG A 59 1.50 -10.77 5.27
N LEU A 60 1.04 -10.15 4.19
CA LEU A 60 1.05 -8.71 4.01
C LEU A 60 -0.39 -8.17 3.98
N THR A 61 -0.69 -7.20 4.84
CA THR A 61 -2.00 -6.53 4.84
C THR A 61 -1.99 -5.35 3.87
N LEU A 62 -2.99 -5.31 2.99
CA LEU A 62 -3.19 -4.21 2.03
C LEU A 62 -4.55 -3.55 2.28
N SER A 63 -4.62 -2.24 2.11
CA SER A 63 -5.87 -1.46 2.10
C SER A 63 -6.11 -0.79 0.75
N LYS A 64 -7.33 -0.25 0.53
CA LYS A 64 -7.74 0.41 -0.74
C LYS A 64 -7.41 -0.47 -1.96
N VAL A 65 -7.79 -1.74 -1.87
CA VAL A 65 -7.31 -2.79 -2.76
C VAL A 65 -8.11 -2.77 -4.06
N ARG A 66 -7.40 -2.92 -5.17
CA ARG A 66 -7.92 -3.06 -6.53
C ARG A 66 -7.35 -4.33 -7.13
N ILE A 67 -8.23 -5.23 -7.58
CA ILE A 67 -7.86 -6.52 -8.15
C ILE A 67 -8.19 -6.47 -9.64
N TYR A 68 -7.17 -6.73 -10.45
CA TYR A 68 -7.25 -6.71 -11.90
C TYR A 68 -6.97 -8.11 -12.45
N ASP A 69 -7.53 -8.39 -13.62
CA ASP A 69 -7.01 -9.46 -14.47
C ASP A 69 -5.63 -9.06 -15.00
N LYS A 70 -4.65 -9.96 -14.90
CA LYS A 70 -3.28 -9.75 -15.36
C LYS A 70 -3.22 -9.61 -16.88
N GLY A 71 -4.11 -10.31 -17.61
CA GLY A 71 -4.12 -10.32 -19.07
C GLY A 71 -4.72 -9.06 -19.69
N HIS A 72 -5.91 -8.67 -19.24
CA HIS A 72 -6.69 -7.59 -19.87
C HIS A 72 -6.61 -6.25 -19.14
N GLN A 73 -5.98 -6.22 -17.96
CA GLN A 73 -5.96 -5.05 -17.05
C GLN A 73 -7.36 -4.60 -16.61
N ASP A 74 -8.38 -5.44 -16.80
CA ASP A 74 -9.74 -5.17 -16.38
C ASP A 74 -9.83 -5.22 -14.85
N LEU A 75 -10.43 -4.17 -14.26
CA LEU A 75 -10.72 -4.15 -12.83
C LEU A 75 -11.83 -5.16 -12.54
N LEU A 76 -11.47 -6.22 -11.81
CA LEU A 76 -12.39 -7.28 -11.42
C LEU A 76 -13.13 -6.91 -10.14
N GLU A 77 -12.40 -6.39 -9.14
CA GLU A 77 -12.97 -6.12 -7.82
C GLU A 77 -12.20 -5.04 -7.05
N THR A 78 -12.89 -4.40 -6.09
CA THR A 78 -12.27 -3.53 -5.09
C THR A 78 -12.61 -4.04 -3.70
N ALA A 79 -11.65 -3.94 -2.78
CA ALA A 79 -11.82 -4.38 -1.40
C ALA A 79 -11.26 -3.35 -0.41
N PRO A 80 -11.92 -3.12 0.73
CA PRO A 80 -11.43 -2.16 1.73
C PRO A 80 -10.08 -2.59 2.32
N PHE A 81 -9.91 -3.90 2.58
CA PHE A 81 -8.65 -4.50 2.98
C PHE A 81 -8.57 -5.97 2.57
N ILE A 82 -7.35 -6.48 2.35
CA ILE A 82 -7.07 -7.91 2.20
C ILE A 82 -5.83 -8.30 3.00
N ILE A 83 -5.68 -9.60 3.26
CA ILE A 83 -4.44 -10.21 3.74
C ILE A 83 -3.87 -11.07 2.62
N LEU A 84 -2.71 -10.68 2.10
CA LEU A 84 -1.99 -11.34 1.04
C LEU A 84 -1.04 -12.38 1.63
N ASN A 85 -1.13 -13.65 1.20
CA ASN A 85 -0.13 -14.65 1.54
C ASN A 85 1.05 -14.56 0.57
N LEU A 86 2.21 -14.14 1.06
CA LEU A 86 3.42 -13.94 0.26
C LEU A 86 3.99 -15.25 -0.28
N ASP A 87 3.71 -16.40 0.34
CA ASP A 87 4.12 -17.72 -0.16
C ASP A 87 3.41 -18.11 -1.47
N LYS A 88 2.33 -17.40 -1.83
CA LYS A 88 1.55 -17.59 -3.05
C LYS A 88 1.80 -16.50 -4.09
N VAL A 89 2.62 -15.51 -3.77
CA VAL A 89 2.92 -14.38 -4.66
C VAL A 89 4.05 -14.76 -5.60
N ASP A 90 3.82 -14.60 -6.90
CA ASP A 90 4.82 -14.86 -7.93
C ASP A 90 5.83 -13.70 -8.02
N PHE A 91 5.32 -12.47 -7.96
CA PHE A 91 6.11 -11.25 -8.06
C PHE A 91 5.44 -10.09 -7.33
N LEU A 92 6.23 -9.27 -6.66
CA LEU A 92 5.78 -8.15 -5.82
C LEU A 92 6.78 -6.99 -5.91
N TYR A 93 6.27 -5.77 -5.99
CA TYR A 93 7.06 -4.56 -5.80
C TYR A 93 6.25 -3.46 -5.11
N ALA A 94 6.95 -2.48 -4.55
CA ALA A 94 6.38 -1.28 -3.95
C ALA A 94 6.79 -0.06 -4.78
N ARG A 95 5.86 0.88 -4.93
CA ARG A 95 6.10 2.22 -5.43
C ARG A 95 5.72 3.25 -4.36
N ASP A 96 6.37 4.40 -4.38
CA ASP A 96 5.96 5.51 -3.52
C ASP A 96 4.59 6.00 -3.99
N ASP A 97 3.71 6.32 -3.05
CA ASP A 97 2.35 6.80 -3.34
C ASP A 97 2.37 8.10 -4.17
N GLN A 98 3.51 8.80 -4.22
CA GLN A 98 3.74 9.99 -5.05
C GLN A 98 3.93 9.70 -6.54
N ASP A 99 4.30 8.47 -6.93
CA ASP A 99 4.50 8.09 -8.33
C ASP A 99 3.22 7.55 -9.00
N ALA A 100 2.09 7.48 -8.27
CA ALA A 100 0.82 6.99 -8.81
C ALA A 100 0.15 7.98 -9.79
N ASP A 101 0.54 9.26 -9.76
CA ASP A 101 0.05 10.32 -10.67
C ASP A 101 0.89 10.49 -11.94
N ALA A 102 1.91 9.65 -12.16
CA ALA A 102 2.61 9.60 -13.43
C ALA A 102 1.78 8.80 -14.45
N GLU A 103 0.86 9.48 -15.14
CA GLU A 103 0.23 8.96 -16.37
C GLU A 103 1.32 8.46 -17.33
N PRO A 104 1.16 7.28 -17.95
CA PRO A 104 2.04 6.89 -19.05
C PRO A 104 1.83 7.87 -20.21
N ALA A 105 2.92 8.53 -20.62
CA ALA A 105 2.97 9.41 -21.79
C ALA A 105 2.73 8.67 -23.11
#